data_AF-A0A6J4RXI0-F1
#
_entry.id   AF-A0A6J4RXI0-F1
#
_cell.length_a   1.000
_cell.length_b   1.000
_cell.length_c   1.000
_cell.angle_alpha   90.00
_cell.angle_beta   90.00
_cell.angle_gamma   90.00
#
_symmetry.space_group_name_H-M   'P 1'
#
loop_
_entity.id
_entity.type
_entity.pdbx_description
1 polymer ?
#
loop_
_entity_poly.entity_id
_entity_poly.type
_entity_poly.pdbx_seq_one_letter_code
_entity_poly.pdbx_strand_id
1 'polypeptide(L)'
;MDCADRIAVLASERTLEPVRALGEPGAPAAVTVRARLERRRLDVTVRRVEGERPAAYWWEIREVGPDGSARPGGLELRCPPSSDEAARDPEDAYWFALEAVRAGLAAVSA
;
A
#
# COMPACT_ATOMS: atom_id res chain seq x y z
N MET A 1 0.96 -7.71 -25.73
CA MET A 1 1.78 -7.55 -24.52
C MET A 1 3.13 -7.05 -24.97
N ASP A 2 3.34 -5.76 -24.84
CA ASP A 2 4.58 -5.11 -25.27
C ASP A 2 5.68 -5.30 -24.21
N CYS A 3 6.90 -4.82 -24.51
CA CYS A 3 8.02 -4.93 -23.55
C CYS A 3 7.81 -4.05 -22.30
N ALA A 4 7.02 -2.98 -22.39
CA ALA A 4 6.76 -2.08 -21.26
C ALA A 4 5.77 -2.72 -20.27
N ASP A 5 4.75 -3.41 -20.76
CA ASP A 5 3.81 -4.21 -19.99
C ASP A 5 4.53 -5.28 -19.17
N ARG A 6 5.49 -5.99 -19.79
CA ARG A 6 6.28 -7.01 -19.08
C ARG A 6 7.13 -6.43 -17.96
N ILE A 7 7.75 -5.27 -18.17
CA ILE A 7 8.53 -4.59 -17.12
C ILE A 7 7.61 -4.08 -16.01
N ALA A 8 6.43 -3.54 -16.35
CA ALA A 8 5.45 -3.07 -15.37
C ALA A 8 4.87 -4.22 -14.53
N VAL A 9 4.58 -5.37 -15.14
CA VAL A 9 4.12 -6.58 -14.44
C VAL A 9 5.23 -7.13 -13.53
N LEU A 10 6.44 -7.34 -14.04
CA LEU A 10 7.56 -7.84 -13.24
C LEU A 10 7.96 -6.88 -12.10
N ALA A 11 7.87 -5.57 -12.32
CA ALA A 11 8.06 -4.58 -11.28
C ALA A 11 6.97 -4.71 -10.21
N SER A 12 5.69 -4.84 -10.60
CA SER A 12 4.56 -5.01 -9.68
C SER A 12 4.66 -6.32 -8.88
N GLU A 13 5.04 -7.43 -9.51
CA GLU A 13 5.18 -8.73 -8.85
C GLU A 13 6.29 -8.73 -7.79
N ARG A 14 7.45 -8.13 -8.08
CA ARG A 14 8.52 -7.95 -7.07
C ARG A 14 8.16 -6.95 -5.97
N THR A 15 7.27 -6.02 -6.27
CA THR A 15 6.81 -5.00 -5.33
C THR A 15 5.82 -5.61 -4.31
N LEU A 16 5.10 -6.68 -4.69
CA LEU A 16 4.14 -7.37 -3.83
C LEU A 16 4.71 -8.54 -3.03
N GLU A 17 5.85 -9.12 -3.44
CA GLU A 17 6.49 -10.22 -2.69
C GLU A 17 6.71 -9.89 -1.20
N PRO A 18 7.21 -8.69 -0.82
CA PRO A 18 7.33 -8.29 0.58
C PRO A 18 5.97 -8.15 1.30
N VAL A 19 4.91 -7.76 0.58
CA VAL A 19 3.55 -7.63 1.11
C VAL A 19 2.97 -9.00 1.42
N ARG A 20 3.09 -9.94 0.48
CA ARG A 20 2.64 -11.33 0.68
C ARG A 20 3.39 -12.01 1.80
N ALA A 21 4.70 -11.80 1.88
CA ALA A 21 5.53 -12.32 2.97
C ALA A 21 5.08 -11.83 4.35
N LEU A 22 4.38 -10.69 4.45
CA LEU A 22 3.78 -10.20 5.70
C LEU A 22 2.69 -11.15 6.23
N GLY A 23 2.14 -12.05 5.41
CA GLY A 23 1.19 -13.08 5.83
C GLY A 23 1.83 -14.23 6.60
N GLU A 24 3.15 -14.39 6.49
CA GLU A 24 3.84 -15.58 6.97
C GLU A 24 4.13 -15.54 8.49
N PRO A 25 4.17 -16.72 9.15
CA PRO A 25 4.64 -16.81 10.53
C PRO A 25 6.07 -16.28 10.67
N GLY A 26 6.32 -15.42 11.65
CA GLY A 26 7.66 -14.84 11.89
C GLY A 26 8.05 -13.69 10.96
N ALA A 27 7.18 -13.27 10.03
CA ALA A 27 7.36 -12.06 9.26
C ALA A 27 7.39 -10.80 10.13
N PRO A 28 8.00 -9.69 9.66
CA PRO A 28 7.93 -8.40 10.34
C PRO A 28 6.48 -7.93 10.55
N ALA A 29 6.26 -7.02 11.49
CA ALA A 29 4.92 -6.46 11.76
C ALA A 29 4.45 -5.45 10.71
N ALA A 30 5.36 -4.98 9.85
CA ALA A 30 5.10 -3.95 8.86
C ALA A 30 6.01 -4.12 7.64
N VAL A 31 5.51 -3.70 6.47
CA VAL A 31 6.30 -3.57 5.25
C VAL A 31 5.90 -2.31 4.50
N THR A 32 6.89 -1.57 4.02
CA THR A 32 6.68 -0.37 3.20
C THR A 32 7.15 -0.65 1.78
N VAL A 33 6.28 -0.33 0.83
CA VAL A 33 6.47 -0.59 -0.57
C VAL A 33 6.25 0.69 -1.36
N ARG A 34 7.16 1.00 -2.28
CA ARG A 34 7.07 2.21 -3.10
C ARG A 34 6.22 1.94 -4.34
N ALA A 35 5.11 2.67 -4.47
CA ALA A 35 4.21 2.62 -5.60
C ALA A 35 4.24 3.92 -6.40
N ARG A 36 3.90 3.83 -7.69
CA ARG A 36 3.67 5.00 -8.55
C ARG A 36 2.26 4.95 -9.10
N LEU A 37 1.47 5.99 -8.83
CA LEU A 37 0.07 6.09 -9.24
C LEU A 37 -0.22 7.53 -9.69
N GLU A 38 -0.81 7.70 -10.87
CA GLU A 38 -1.21 9.02 -11.41
C GLU A 38 -0.18 10.13 -11.22
N ARG A 39 1.08 9.84 -11.60
CA ARG A 39 2.26 10.73 -11.46
C ARG A 39 2.75 11.00 -10.04
N ARG A 40 2.12 10.43 -9.01
CA ARG A 40 2.57 10.48 -7.61
C ARG A 40 3.49 9.31 -7.28
N ARG A 41 4.45 9.56 -6.39
CA ARG A 41 5.26 8.53 -5.75
C ARG A 41 4.72 8.34 -4.33
N LEU A 42 4.39 7.12 -3.98
CA LEU A 42 3.72 6.78 -2.73
C LEU A 42 4.57 5.75 -2.00
N ASP A 43 4.75 5.95 -0.71
CA ASP A 43 5.10 4.87 0.20
C ASP A 43 3.79 4.30 0.75
N VAL A 44 3.53 3.02 0.45
CA VAL A 44 2.40 2.26 0.98
C VAL A 44 2.93 1.33 2.04
N THR A 45 2.53 1.55 3.28
CA THR A 45 2.91 0.67 4.39
C THR A 45 1.72 -0.19 4.77
N VAL A 46 1.91 -1.50 4.72
CA VAL A 46 0.95 -2.49 5.26
C VAL A 46 1.48 -2.99 6.59
N ARG A 47 0.59 -3.09 7.58
CA ARG A 47 0.93 -3.47 8.94
C ARG A 47 -0.03 -4.53 9.46
N ARG A 48 0.50 -5.51 10.18
CA ARG A 48 -0.29 -6.51 10.90
C ARG A 48 -0.79 -5.93 12.21
N VAL A 49 -2.03 -6.24 12.58
CA VAL A 49 -2.58 -5.93 13.91
C VAL A 49 -2.02 -6.95 14.91
N GLU A 50 -1.40 -6.46 15.99
CA GLU A 50 -0.84 -7.33 17.03
C GLU A 50 -1.93 -7.95 17.89
N GLY A 51 -1.78 -9.25 18.20
CA GLY A 51 -2.67 -9.97 19.11
C GLY A 51 -4.00 -10.43 18.50
N GLU A 52 -4.30 -10.08 17.25
CA GLU A 52 -5.55 -10.46 16.59
C GLU A 52 -5.48 -11.86 15.95
N ARG A 53 -6.56 -12.65 16.11
CA ARG A 53 -6.73 -13.98 15.50
C ARG A 53 -8.15 -14.15 14.97
N PRO A 54 -8.38 -14.34 13.65
CA PRO A 54 -7.36 -14.41 12.59
C PRO A 54 -6.59 -13.09 12.44
N ALA A 55 -5.42 -13.14 11.80
CA ALA A 55 -4.61 -11.93 11.59
C ALA A 55 -5.40 -10.90 10.77
N ALA A 56 -5.28 -9.64 11.16
CA ALA A 56 -5.82 -8.50 10.43
C ALA A 56 -4.69 -7.56 10.01
N TYR A 57 -4.93 -6.79 8.95
CA TYR A 57 -3.95 -5.89 8.34
C TYR A 57 -4.57 -4.53 8.07
N TRP A 58 -3.80 -3.49 8.36
CA TRP A 58 -4.15 -2.10 8.09
C TRP A 58 -3.06 -1.43 7.25
N TRP A 59 -3.38 -0.28 6.68
CA TRP A 59 -2.48 0.40 5.76
C TRP A 59 -2.41 1.90 6.01
N GLU A 60 -1.27 2.47 5.65
CA GLU A 60 -1.03 3.90 5.58
C GLU A 60 -0.32 4.23 4.25
N ILE A 61 -0.62 5.40 3.71
CA ILE A 61 -0.05 5.93 2.49
C ILE A 61 0.51 7.30 2.78
N ARG A 62 1.70 7.54 2.25
CA ARG A 62 2.33 8.86 2.23
C ARG A 62 2.89 9.16 0.86
N GLU A 63 2.59 10.35 0.34
CA GLU A 63 3.25 10.85 -0.86
C GLU A 63 4.67 11.29 -0.54
N VAL A 64 5.60 10.85 -1.39
CA VAL A 64 7.03 11.10 -1.21
C VAL A 64 7.66 11.83 -2.38
N GLY A 65 8.69 12.61 -2.08
CA GLY A 65 9.53 13.31 -3.05
C GLY A 65 10.48 12.38 -3.79
N PRO A 66 11.30 12.92 -4.71
CA PRO A 66 12.29 12.17 -5.47
C PRO A 66 13.34 11.45 -4.61
N ASP A 67 13.66 12.03 -3.45
CA ASP A 67 14.59 11.53 -2.44
C ASP A 67 13.95 10.52 -1.47
N GLY A 68 12.64 10.28 -1.58
CA GLY A 68 11.89 9.41 -0.67
C GLY A 68 11.45 10.09 0.63
N SER A 69 11.69 11.40 0.80
CA SER A 69 11.18 12.17 1.94
C SER A 69 9.67 12.42 1.79
N ALA A 70 8.97 12.64 2.91
CA ALA A 70 7.58 13.05 2.89
C ALA A 70 7.42 14.35 2.09
N ARG A 71 6.50 14.38 1.11
CA ARG A 71 6.25 15.58 0.32
C ARG A 71 5.46 16.58 1.17
N PRO A 72 5.94 17.82 1.37
CA PRO A 72 5.15 18.86 2.06
C PRO A 72 3.83 19.11 1.35
N GLY A 73 2.71 19.08 2.09
CA GLY A 73 1.36 19.18 1.53
C GLY A 73 0.98 18.01 0.61
N GLY A 74 1.72 16.90 0.67
CA GLY A 74 1.45 15.68 -0.06
C GLY A 74 0.27 14.90 0.51
N LEU A 75 -0.13 13.86 -0.23
CA LEU A 75 -1.17 12.95 0.21
C LEU A 75 -0.74 12.16 1.46
N GLU A 76 -1.58 12.15 2.49
CA GLU A 76 -1.48 11.24 3.63
C GLU A 76 -2.85 10.59 3.85
N LEU A 77 -2.91 9.28 3.74
CA LEU A 77 -4.13 8.49 3.97
C LEU A 77 -3.79 7.33 4.89
N ARG A 78 -4.74 6.92 5.73
CA ARG A 78 -4.59 5.72 6.55
C ARG A 78 -5.94 5.09 6.82
N CYS A 79 -5.95 3.77 6.86
CA CYS A 79 -7.05 3.00 7.41
C CYS A 79 -6.66 2.60 8.84
N PRO A 80 -7.35 3.09 9.88
CA PRO A 80 -7.01 2.75 11.25
C PRO A 80 -7.30 1.26 11.53
N PRO A 81 -6.56 0.61 12.45
CA PRO A 81 -6.71 -0.82 12.74
C PRO A 81 -8.09 -1.20 13.29
N SER A 82 -8.84 -0.23 13.81
CA SER A 82 -10.20 -0.43 14.34
C SER A 82 -11.30 -0.22 13.31
N SER A 83 -10.98 -0.03 12.03
CA SER A 83 -12.00 0.06 10.99
C SER A 83 -12.53 -1.33 10.66
N ASP A 84 -13.80 -1.39 10.26
CA ASP A 84 -14.37 -2.60 9.63
C ASP A 84 -13.69 -2.91 8.27
N GLU A 85 -12.81 -2.02 7.81
CA GLU A 85 -12.03 -2.13 6.58
C GLU A 85 -10.66 -2.79 6.79
N ALA A 86 -10.33 -3.23 8.01
CA ALA A 86 -9.14 -4.03 8.25
C ALA A 86 -9.19 -5.31 7.39
N ALA A 87 -8.16 -5.51 6.57
CA ALA A 87 -8.13 -6.62 5.64
C ALA A 87 -7.69 -7.90 6.35
N ARG A 88 -8.22 -9.05 5.91
CA ARG A 88 -7.80 -10.37 6.40
C ARG A 88 -6.51 -10.86 5.75
N ASP A 89 -6.11 -10.20 4.66
CA ASP A 89 -4.95 -10.53 3.86
C ASP A 89 -4.11 -9.25 3.63
N PRO A 90 -2.76 -9.33 3.70
CA PRO A 90 -1.91 -8.14 3.53
C PRO A 90 -1.93 -7.59 2.10
N GLU A 91 -2.13 -8.43 1.08
CA GLU A 91 -2.27 -7.98 -0.30
C GLU A 91 -3.60 -7.25 -0.51
N ASP A 92 -4.68 -7.72 0.10
CA ASP A 92 -5.96 -6.98 0.11
C ASP A 92 -5.80 -5.59 0.76
N ALA A 93 -5.09 -5.50 1.90
CA ALA A 93 -4.79 -4.21 2.53
C ALA A 93 -4.02 -3.28 1.59
N TYR A 94 -3.04 -3.80 0.85
CA TYR A 94 -2.29 -3.02 -0.15
C TYR A 94 -3.20 -2.51 -1.27
N TRP A 95 -4.06 -3.35 -1.83
CA TRP A 95 -4.97 -2.96 -2.91
C TRP A 95 -6.01 -1.95 -2.44
N PHE A 96 -6.59 -2.13 -1.24
CA PHE A 96 -7.49 -1.14 -0.65
C PHE A 96 -6.82 0.22 -0.45
N ALA A 97 -5.55 0.23 -0.07
CA ALA A 97 -4.77 1.46 0.03
C ALA A 97 -4.72 2.20 -1.32
N LEU A 98 -4.40 1.49 -2.41
CA LEU A 98 -4.33 2.10 -3.74
C LEU A 98 -5.70 2.55 -4.27
N GLU A 99 -6.76 1.79 -4.01
CA GLU A 99 -8.13 2.18 -4.36
C GLU A 99 -8.58 3.44 -3.61
N ALA A 100 -8.22 3.58 -2.33
CA ALA A 100 -8.51 4.79 -1.56
C ALA A 100 -7.82 6.03 -2.17
N VAL A 101 -6.60 5.90 -2.71
CA VAL A 101 -5.94 6.99 -3.44
C VAL A 101 -6.70 7.31 -4.72
N ARG A 102 -7.10 6.30 -5.50
CA ARG A 102 -7.86 6.50 -6.75
C ARG A 102 -9.18 7.21 -6.48
N ALA A 103 -9.92 6.77 -5.48
CA ALA A 103 -11.18 7.39 -5.06
C ALA A 103 -10.99 8.84 -4.60
N GLY A 104 -9.95 9.10 -3.78
CA GLY A 104 -9.61 10.46 -3.34
C GLY A 104 -9.24 11.40 -4.49
N LEU A 105 -8.51 10.90 -5.50
CA LEU A 105 -8.17 11.68 -6.69
C LEU A 105 -9.39 11.98 -7.57
N ALA A 106 -10.31 11.02 -7.70
CA ALA A 106 -11.56 11.22 -8.42
C ALA A 106 -12.44 12.28 -7.74
N ALA A 107 -12.52 12.27 -6.40
CA ALA A 107 -13.30 13.24 -5.63
C ALA A 107 -12.77 14.69 -5.71
N VAL A 108 -11.46 14.89 -5.94
CA VAL A 108 -10.85 16.22 -6.12
C VAL A 108 -11.00 16.74 -7.55
N SER A 109 -11.26 15.86 -8.52
CA SER A 109 -11.36 16.21 -9.94
C SER A 109 -12.80 16.42 -10.43
N ALA A 110 -13.80 16.23 -9.55
CA ALA A 110 -15.23 16.43 -9.81
C ALA A 110 -15.69 17.81 -9.33
#